data_AF-A0A0A3W6C5-F1
#
_entry.id   AF-A0A0A3W6C5-F1
#
_cell.length_a   1.000
_cell.length_b   1.000
_cell.length_c   1.000
_cell.angle_alpha   90.00
_cell.angle_beta   90.00
_cell.angle_gamma   90.00
#
_symmetry.space_group_name_H-M   'P 1'
#
loop_
_entity.id
_entity.type
_entity.pdbx_description
1 polymer ?
#
loop_
_entity_poly.entity_id
_entity_poly.type
_entity_poly.pdbx_seq_one_letter_code
_entity_poly.pdbx_strand_id
1 'polypeptide(L)' 'MRVEIIGLEHGSFEIELEVLPREGEYLRFVDEAGIEVEAEIAAITHYIYTSTQKQHIKIELRPKN' A
#
# COMPACT_ATOMS: atom_id res chain seq x y z
N MET A 1 -5.97 -6.36 7.86
CA MET A 1 -6.79 -5.70 6.84
C MET A 1 -6.07 -5.86 5.51
N ARG A 2 -6.68 -6.55 4.54
CA ARG A 2 -6.09 -6.74 3.22
C ARG A 2 -6.04 -5.41 2.47
N VAL A 3 -4.86 -5.01 2.04
CA VAL A 3 -4.63 -3.81 1.23
C VAL A 3 -3.84 -4.17 -0.01
N GLU A 4 -4.15 -3.51 -1.11
CA GLU A 4 -3.33 -3.50 -2.32
C GLU A 4 -2.35 -2.33 -2.24
N ILE A 5 -1.06 -2.61 -2.44
CA ILE A 5 0.00 -1.61 -2.52
C ILE A 5 0.45 -1.51 -3.98
N ILE A 6 0.50 -0.29 -4.51
CA ILE A 6 1.00 -0.01 -5.86
C ILE A 6 2.04 1.11 -5.86
N GLY A 7 2.82 1.22 -6.94
CA GLY A 7 3.72 2.37 -7.16
C GLY A 7 5.21 2.09 -6.94
N LEU A 8 5.56 0.86 -6.54
CA LEU A 8 6.94 0.37 -6.66
C LEU A 8 7.18 -0.11 -8.10
N GLU A 9 8.43 -0.08 -8.59
CA GLU A 9 8.81 -0.61 -9.92
C GLU A 9 8.43 -2.09 -10.12
N HIS A 10 8.04 -2.77 -9.03
CA HIS A 10 7.73 -4.19 -8.97
C HIS A 10 6.23 -4.50 -9.17
N GLY A 11 5.40 -3.51 -9.49
CA GLY A 11 3.96 -3.69 -9.76
C GLY A 11 3.08 -3.55 -8.51
N SER A 12 1.94 -4.25 -8.49
CA SER A 12 0.98 -4.27 -7.38
C SER A 12 1.10 -5.56 -6.57
N PHE A 13 1.02 -5.48 -5.25
CA PHE A 13 0.92 -6.66 -4.38
C PHE A 13 -0.07 -6.42 -3.24
N GLU A 14 -0.52 -7.51 -2.62
CA GLU A 14 -1.45 -7.43 -1.49
C GLU A 14 -0.80 -7.90 -0.19
N ILE A 15 -1.11 -7.20 0.90
CA ILE A 15 -0.61 -7.52 2.24
C ILE A 15 -1.70 -7.30 3.28
N GLU A 16 -1.62 -8.02 4.39
CA GLU A 16 -2.44 -7.77 5.57
C GLU A 16 -1.74 -6.75 6.47
N LEU A 17 -2.38 -5.61 6.72
CA LEU A 17 -1.94 -4.62 7.69
C LEU A 17 -2.83 -4.63 8.94
N GLU A 18 -2.22 -4.50 10.12
CA GLU A 18 -2.96 -4.32 11.37
C GLU A 18 -3.52 -2.90 11.50
N VAL A 19 -2.83 -1.92 10.93
CA VAL A 19 -3.20 -0.50 10.95
C VAL A 19 -3.05 0.10 9.56
N LEU A 20 -3.96 0.99 9.19
CA LEU A 20 -3.79 1.78 7.99
C LEU A 20 -2.88 2.97 8.27
N PRO A 21 -1.82 3.14 7.48
CA PRO A 21 -0.95 4.31 7.59
C PRO A 21 -1.68 5.58 7.08
N ARG A 22 -0.99 6.72 7.09
CA ARG A 22 -1.52 8.00 6.61
C ARG A 22 -0.80 8.47 5.35
N GLU A 23 -1.47 9.31 4.57
CA GLU A 23 -0.82 10.05 3.49
C GLU A 23 0.36 10.87 4.02
N GLY A 24 1.49 10.84 3.32
CA GLY A 24 2.76 11.45 3.73
C GLY A 24 3.59 10.63 4.72
N GLU A 25 3.08 9.51 5.25
CA GLU A 25 3.92 8.54 5.99
C GLU A 25 4.77 7.70 5.01
N TYR A 26 5.74 6.97 5.56
CA TYR A 26 6.63 6.13 4.77
C TYR A 26 6.40 4.66 5.09
N LEU A 27 6.41 3.82 4.04
CA LEU A 27 6.50 2.37 4.18
C LEU A 27 7.90 1.92 3.79
N ARG A 28 8.45 1.01 4.59
CA ARG A 28 9.69 0.32 4.30
C ARG A 28 9.41 -1.14 4.03
N PHE A 29 9.92 -1.62 2.91
CA PHE A 29 9.82 -2.99 2.44
C PHE A 29 11.21 -3.62 2.51
N VAL A 30 11.26 -4.87 2.95
CA VAL A 30 12.49 -5.67 2.94
C VAL A 30 12.17 -6.95 2.19
N ASP A 31 12.91 -7.22 1.11
CA ASP A 31 12.73 -8.45 0.33
C ASP A 31 13.48 -9.64 0.95
N GLU A 32 13.36 -10.82 0.32
CA GLU A 32 14.02 -12.05 0.78
C GLU A 32 15.56 -11.97 0.73
N ALA A 33 16.10 -11.09 -0.10
CA ALA A 33 17.54 -10.83 -0.20
C ALA A 33 18.03 -9.80 0.83
N GLY A 34 17.12 -9.21 1.62
CA GLY A 34 17.41 -8.17 2.60
C GLY A 34 17.58 -6.77 1.99
N ILE A 35 17.14 -6.56 0.75
CA ILE A 35 17.15 -5.24 0.11
C ILE A 35 16.02 -4.41 0.69
N GLU A 36 16.37 -3.23 1.20
CA GLU A 36 15.41 -2.27 1.76
C GLU A 36 14.96 -1.27 0.69
N VAL A 37 13.65 -1.10 0.56
CA VAL A 37 13.04 -0.07 -0.28
C VAL A 37 12.11 0.77 0.59
N GLU A 38 12.27 2.09 0.55
CA GLU A 38 11.42 3.03 1.28
C GLU A 38 10.65 3.91 0.29
N ALA A 39 9.35 4.07 0.53
CA ALA A 39 8.49 4.89 -0.32
C ALA A 39 7.48 5.67 0.53
N GLU A 40 7.14 6.87 0.05
CA GLU A 40 6.15 7.73 0.67
C GLU A 40 4.75 7.32 0.23
N ILE A 41 3.79 7.37 1.15
CA ILE A 41 2.39 7.12 0.84
C ILE A 41 1.81 8.38 0.19
N ALA A 42 1.51 8.26 -1.10
CA ALA A 42 0.95 9.33 -1.91
C ALA A 42 -0.58 9.43 -1.77
N ALA A 43 -1.26 8.30 -1.57
CA ALA A 43 -2.71 8.27 -1.39
C ALA A 43 -3.18 6.95 -0.75
N ILE A 44 -4.33 7.01 -0.08
CA ILE A 44 -5.06 5.85 0.43
C ILE A 44 -6.50 5.94 -0.04
N THR A 45 -6.95 4.97 -0.82
CA THR A 45 -8.30 4.93 -1.40
C THR A 45 -9.09 3.74 -0.86
N HIS A 46 -10.26 4.01 -0.27
CA HIS A 46 -11.20 3.01 0.20
C HIS A 46 -12.35 2.86 -0.79
N TYR A 47 -12.38 1.75 -1.52
CA TYR A 47 -13.49 1.40 -2.39
C TYR A 47 -14.54 0.64 -1.56
N ILE A 48 -15.76 1.18 -1.49
CA ILE A 48 -16.88 0.55 -0.81
C ILE A 48 -17.92 0.15 -1.87
N TYR A 49 -18.07 -1.15 -2.08
CA TYR A 49 -19.03 -1.71 -3.03
C TYR A 49 -20.40 -1.84 -2.36
N THR A 50 -21.23 -0.80 -2.49
CA THR A 50 -22.54 -0.70 -1.81
C THR A 50 -23.51 -1.84 -2.18
N SER A 51 -23.40 -2.41 -3.38
CA SER A 51 -24.24 -3.53 -3.83
C SER A 51 -23.90 -4.87 -3.18
N THR A 52 -22.65 -5.07 -2.74
CA THR A 52 -22.17 -6.36 -2.21
C THR A 52 -21.66 -6.29 -0.77
N GLN A 53 -21.65 -5.09 -0.18
CA GLN A 53 -21.05 -4.81 1.14
C GLN A 53 -19.58 -5.24 1.24
N LYS A 54 -18.88 -5.31 0.11
CA LYS A 54 -17.44 -5.59 0.06
C LYS A 54 -16.66 -4.28 0.11
N GLN A 55 -15.42 -4.36 0.57
CA GLN A 55 -14.47 -3.25 0.54
C GLN A 55 -13.16 -3.68 -0.10
N HIS A 56 -12.46 -2.73 -0.71
CA HIS A 56 -11.09 -2.85 -1.20
C HIS A 56 -10.32 -1.61 -0.80
N ILE A 57 -9.10 -1.78 -0.29
CA ILE A 57 -8.25 -0.67 0.13
C ILE A 57 -7.01 -0.68 -0.74
N LYS A 58 -6.70 0.47 -1.35
CA LYS A 58 -5.54 0.67 -2.20
C LYS A 58 -4.64 1.75 -1.61
N ILE A 59 -3.35 1.46 -1.49
CA ILE A 59 -2.29 2.38 -1.07
C ILE A 59 -1.41 2.67 -2.28
N GLU A 60 -1.25 3.93 -2.62
CA GLU A 60 -0.39 4.39 -3.72
C GLU A 60 0.90 4.96 -3.14
N LEU A 61 2.03 4.47 -3.65
CA LEU A 61 3.35 4.90 -3.22
C LEU A 61 3.98 5.86 -4.23
N ARG A 62 4.74 6.82 -3.74
CA ARG A 62 5.66 7.66 -4.51
C ARG A 62 7.09 7.29 -4.14
N PRO A 63 8.00 7.10 -5.13
CA PRO A 63 9.40 6.87 -4.85
C PRO A 63 10.00 8.02 -4.03
N LYS A 64 10.89 7.68 -3.10
CA LYS A 64 11.75 8.66 -2.46
C LYS A 64 12.86 9.02 -3.45
N ASN A 65 12.88 10.28 -3.91
CA ASN A 65 13.96 10.83 -4.75
C ASN A 65 15.31 10.76 -4.03
#